data_AF-A0A9W7AM33-F1
#
_entry.id   AF-A0A9W7AM33-F1
#
_cell.length_a   1.000
_cell.length_b   1.000
_cell.length_c   1.000
_cell.angle_alpha   90.00
_cell.angle_beta   90.00
_cell.angle_gamma   90.00
#
_symmetry.space_group_name_H-M   'P 1'
#
loop_
_entity.id
_entity.type
_entity.pdbx_description
1 polymer ?
#
loop_
_entity_poly.entity_id
_entity_poly.type
_entity_poly.pdbx_seq_one_letter_code
_entity_poly.pdbx_strand_id
1 'polypeptide(L)'
;MSGFNFVGSKNLDNILDPEACKDLPGDELATVWKEWHKDKEGQLGWVVEGVVGTSILDKARDKNGKFFIVPIFEKPTTVDNSGEVGDTTDCYGTSTANAGYYNLIVQFFPESHFVVAPLDAYQQNPAEARPVLSFSVFDDYIESRNMCLVRAGECERTECSAPVK
;
A
#
# COMPACT_ATOMS: atom_id res chain seq x y z
N MET A 1 2.14 10.15 -23.82
CA MET A 1 2.45 9.09 -22.84
C MET A 1 1.61 9.39 -21.61
N SER A 2 0.46 8.74 -21.46
CA SER A 2 -0.37 8.91 -20.27
C SER A 2 0.16 7.98 -19.20
N GLY A 3 0.89 8.52 -18.23
CA GLY A 3 1.37 7.77 -17.07
C GLY A 3 0.21 7.34 -16.18
N PHE A 4 0.49 6.39 -15.30
CA PHE A 4 -0.41 5.93 -14.24
C PHE A 4 -1.09 7.12 -13.53
N ASN A 5 -2.42 7.14 -13.45
CA ASN A 5 -3.15 8.03 -12.54
C ASN A 5 -3.19 7.35 -11.17
N PHE A 6 -2.12 7.49 -10.40
CA PHE A 6 -2.11 7.15 -8.98
C PHE A 6 -2.47 8.39 -8.16
N VAL A 7 -2.79 8.20 -6.88
CA VAL A 7 -2.85 9.30 -5.92
C VAL A 7 -1.45 9.90 -5.89
N GLY A 8 -1.21 10.93 -6.71
CA GLY A 8 0.12 11.52 -6.93
C GLY A 8 0.81 11.86 -5.61
N SER A 9 2.15 11.95 -5.63
CA SER A 9 2.92 12.34 -4.45
C SER A 9 2.34 13.63 -3.87
N LYS A 10 1.60 13.49 -2.76
CA LYS A 10 1.11 14.63 -2.01
C LYS A 10 2.13 14.83 -0.91
N ASN A 11 2.86 15.94 -0.95
CA ASN A 11 3.65 16.39 0.18
C ASN A 11 2.77 16.46 1.43
N LEU A 12 3.37 16.27 2.60
CA LEU A 12 2.64 16.20 3.87
C LEU A 12 1.80 17.46 4.12
N ASP A 13 2.34 18.63 3.75
CA ASP A 13 1.68 19.94 3.83
C ASP A 13 0.33 20.02 3.09
N ASN A 14 0.10 19.16 2.10
CA ASN A 14 -1.18 19.09 1.36
C ASN A 14 -2.22 18.21 2.07
N ILE A 15 -1.83 17.55 3.16
CA ILE A 15 -2.63 16.55 3.89
C ILE A 15 -2.89 17.04 5.31
N LEU A 16 -1.83 17.48 5.99
CA LEU A 16 -1.85 18.06 7.32
C LEU A 16 -1.39 19.52 7.24
N ASP A 17 -2.03 20.38 8.02
CA ASP A 17 -1.56 21.75 8.23
C ASP A 17 -0.37 21.73 9.22
N PRO A 18 0.85 22.11 8.80
CA PRO A 18 2.02 22.09 9.67
C PRO A 18 1.88 23.02 10.88
N GLU A 19 1.22 24.17 10.72
CA GLU A 19 1.05 25.14 11.80
C GLU A 19 0.09 24.64 12.88
N ALA A 20 -0.94 23.89 12.48
CA ALA A 20 -1.85 23.24 13.41
C ALA A 20 -1.18 22.08 14.17
N CYS A 21 -0.16 21.47 13.58
CA CYS A 21 0.49 20.27 14.12
C CYS A 21 1.77 20.54 14.92
N LYS A 22 2.34 21.76 14.85
CA LYS A 22 3.69 22.07 15.38
C LYS A 22 3.85 21.86 16.88
N ASP A 23 2.80 22.14 17.65
CA ASP A 23 2.81 22.06 19.12
C ASP A 23 2.18 20.77 19.66
N LEU A 24 1.62 19.92 18.77
CA LEU A 24 1.01 18.66 19.18
C LEU A 24 2.07 17.67 19.69
N PRO A 25 1.85 17.03 20.85
CA PRO A 25 2.58 15.83 21.25
C PRO A 25 2.51 14.73 20.18
N GLY A 26 3.49 13.84 20.16
CA GLY A 26 3.59 12.80 19.13
C GLY A 26 2.40 11.83 19.12
N ASP A 27 1.89 11.46 20.29
CA ASP A 27 0.70 10.61 20.46
C ASP A 27 -0.60 11.31 20.01
N GLU A 28 -0.74 12.60 20.29
CA GLU A 28 -1.85 13.42 19.78
C GLU A 28 -1.79 13.54 18.25
N LEU A 29 -0.62 13.86 17.68
CA LEU A 29 -0.44 13.89 16.23
C LEU A 29 -0.77 12.54 15.59
N ALA A 30 -0.30 11.43 16.19
CA ALA A 30 -0.60 10.09 15.70
C ALA A 30 -2.10 9.79 15.68
N THR A 31 -2.83 10.29 16.69
CA THR A 31 -4.28 10.15 16.78
C THR A 31 -4.97 10.98 15.69
N VAL A 32 -4.59 12.25 15.53
CA VAL A 32 -5.11 13.13 14.46
C VAL A 32 -4.89 12.49 13.08
N TRP A 33 -3.69 11.96 12.83
CA TRP A 33 -3.36 11.32 11.57
C TRP A 33 -4.24 10.11 11.25
N LYS A 34 -4.44 9.23 12.24
CA LYS A 34 -5.26 8.02 12.08
C LYS A 34 -6.74 8.37 11.90
N GLU A 35 -7.28 9.28 12.71
CA GLU A 35 -8.69 9.66 12.63
C GLU A 35 -9.01 10.42 11.32
N TRP A 36 -8.10 11.26 10.81
CA TRP A 36 -8.29 11.92 9.52
C TRP A 36 -8.49 10.94 8.35
N HIS A 37 -7.86 9.75 8.41
CA HIS A 37 -7.96 8.72 7.37
C HIS A 37 -9.14 7.77 7.58
N LYS A 38 -9.66 7.66 8.80
CA LYS A 38 -10.71 6.68 9.16
C LYS A 38 -12.00 6.83 8.37
N ASP A 39 -12.38 8.07 8.05
CA ASP A 39 -13.61 8.37 7.30
C ASP A 39 -13.38 8.38 5.78
N LYS A 40 -12.17 8.03 5.31
CA LYS A 40 -11.82 8.03 3.90
C LYS A 40 -11.81 6.62 3.36
N GLU A 41 -12.80 6.31 2.54
CA GLU A 41 -12.91 5.01 1.89
C GLU A 41 -11.62 4.67 1.13
N GLY A 42 -11.14 3.44 1.33
CA GLY A 42 -9.93 2.92 0.70
C GLY A 42 -8.62 3.58 1.16
N GLN A 43 -8.59 4.45 2.18
CA GLN A 43 -7.36 5.06 2.70
C GLN A 43 -7.04 4.62 4.13
N LEU A 44 -5.74 4.48 4.41
CA LEU A 44 -5.23 4.10 5.71
C LEU A 44 -4.13 5.07 6.15
N GLY A 45 -4.21 5.51 7.40
CA GLY A 45 -3.18 6.29 8.07
C GLY A 45 -2.50 5.43 9.13
N TRP A 46 -1.18 5.24 9.00
CA TRP A 46 -0.35 4.58 9.99
C TRP A 46 0.76 5.49 10.49
N VAL A 47 1.31 5.12 11.64
CA VAL A 47 2.46 5.76 12.24
C VAL A 47 3.48 4.67 12.52
N VAL A 48 4.70 4.90 12.08
CA VAL A 48 5.83 4.02 12.35
C VAL A 48 6.92 4.81 13.07
N GLU A 49 7.77 4.11 13.81
CA GLU A 49 8.92 4.75 14.46
C GLU A 49 9.90 5.32 13.43
N GLY A 50 10.57 6.42 13.78
CA GLY A 50 11.51 7.11 12.89
C GLY A 50 12.58 6.18 12.34
N VAL A 51 13.16 5.32 13.18
CA VAL A 51 14.17 4.34 12.74
C VAL A 51 13.65 3.37 11.67
N VAL A 52 12.39 2.97 11.75
CA VAL A 52 11.76 2.08 10.77
C VAL A 52 11.52 2.82 9.47
N GLY A 53 10.97 4.03 9.55
CA GLY A 53 10.74 4.88 8.37
C GLY A 53 12.03 5.24 7.64
N THR A 54 13.07 5.65 8.37
CA THR A 54 14.42 5.88 7.81
C THR A 54 14.93 4.64 7.11
N SER A 55 14.83 3.46 7.74
CA SER A 55 15.30 2.21 7.12
C SER A 55 14.56 1.88 5.81
N ILE A 56 13.26 2.12 5.75
CA ILE A 56 12.45 1.93 4.54
C ILE A 56 12.91 2.90 3.44
N LEU A 57 13.05 4.18 3.77
CA LEU A 57 13.41 5.22 2.81
C LEU A 57 14.84 5.07 2.30
N ASP A 58 15.80 4.75 3.17
CA ASP A 58 17.19 4.53 2.79
C ASP A 58 17.32 3.35 1.82
N LYS A 59 16.62 2.25 2.10
CA LYS A 59 16.56 1.10 1.20
C LYS A 59 15.94 1.48 -0.14
N ALA A 60 14.83 2.21 -0.15
CA ALA A 60 14.15 2.59 -1.38
C ALA A 60 14.95 3.59 -2.24
N ARG A 61 15.71 4.48 -1.58
CA ARG A 61 16.59 5.48 -2.21
C ARG A 61 17.89 4.86 -2.74
N ASP A 62 18.30 3.69 -2.24
CA ASP A 62 19.45 2.95 -2.79
C ASP A 62 19.25 2.63 -4.27
N LYS A 63 20.34 2.65 -5.04
CA LYS A 63 20.30 2.40 -6.49
C LYS A 63 19.70 1.04 -6.84
N ASN A 64 19.84 0.05 -5.95
CA ASN A 64 19.34 -1.31 -6.16
C ASN A 64 17.98 -1.56 -5.49
N GLY A 65 17.48 -0.64 -4.66
CA GLY A 65 16.25 -0.84 -3.87
C GLY A 65 14.99 -0.23 -4.46
N LYS A 66 15.04 0.21 -5.72
CA LYS A 66 13.91 0.90 -6.39
C LYS A 66 12.72 0.00 -6.72
N PHE A 67 12.91 -1.32 -6.66
CA PHE A 67 11.86 -2.29 -6.89
C PHE A 67 12.11 -3.56 -6.08
N PHE A 68 11.04 -4.17 -5.59
CA PHE A 68 11.08 -5.48 -4.97
C PHE A 68 9.81 -6.27 -5.28
N ILE A 69 9.90 -7.59 -5.22
CA ILE A 69 8.78 -8.50 -5.50
C ILE A 69 8.32 -9.09 -4.17
N VAL A 70 7.01 -9.06 -3.93
CA VAL A 70 6.38 -9.63 -2.74
C VAL A 70 5.41 -10.73 -3.18
N PRO A 71 5.61 -11.99 -2.77
CA PRO A 71 4.62 -13.03 -2.98
C PRO A 71 3.43 -12.82 -2.04
N ILE A 72 2.22 -12.88 -2.58
CA ILE A 72 0.97 -12.90 -1.83
C ILE A 72 0.37 -14.28 -1.95
N PHE A 73 0.17 -14.94 -0.81
CA PHE A 73 -0.43 -16.26 -0.75
C PHE A 73 -1.95 -16.12 -0.75
N GLU A 74 -2.59 -16.84 -1.67
CA GLU A 74 -4.05 -16.89 -1.73
C GLU A 74 -4.57 -17.72 -0.56
N LYS A 75 -5.74 -17.33 -0.04
CA LYS A 75 -6.46 -18.21 0.88
C LYS A 75 -6.91 -19.45 0.08
N PRO A 76 -6.73 -20.66 0.62
CA PRO A 76 -7.26 -21.86 0.00
C PRO A 76 -8.79 -21.77 -0.12
N THR A 77 -9.32 -21.94 -1.32
CA THR A 77 -10.75 -22.20 -1.54
C THR A 77 -10.99 -23.71 -1.48
N THR A 78 -11.87 -24.18 -0.59
CA THR A 78 -12.35 -25.57 -0.66
C THR A 78 -13.53 -25.64 -1.61
N VAL A 79 -13.44 -26.55 -2.58
CA VAL A 79 -14.55 -26.88 -3.48
C VAL A 79 -15.18 -28.14 -2.92
N ASP A 80 -16.41 -28.05 -2.43
CA ASP A 80 -17.12 -29.26 -2.05
C ASP A 80 -17.65 -29.99 -3.30
N ASN A 81 -18.09 -31.23 -3.12
CA ASN A 81 -18.65 -32.04 -4.22
C ASN A 81 -20.00 -31.51 -4.75
N SER A 82 -20.53 -30.43 -4.17
CA SER A 82 -21.77 -29.77 -4.61
C SER A 82 -21.51 -28.61 -5.59
N GLY A 83 -20.24 -28.21 -5.75
CA GLY A 83 -19.85 -27.06 -6.57
C GLY A 83 -20.07 -25.72 -5.86
N GLU A 84 -20.40 -25.74 -4.57
CA GLU A 84 -20.48 -24.54 -3.74
C GLU A 84 -19.10 -24.25 -3.11
N VAL A 85 -18.72 -22.98 -3.09
CA VAL A 85 -17.46 -22.50 -2.50
C VAL A 85 -17.62 -22.52 -0.99
N GLY A 86 -17.10 -23.56 -0.35
CA GLY A 86 -17.03 -23.66 1.10
C GLY A 86 -15.89 -22.80 1.64
N ASP A 87 -16.15 -22.01 2.68
CA ASP A 87 -15.13 -21.26 3.41
C ASP A 87 -14.57 -22.14 4.55
N THR A 88 -13.35 -22.68 4.39
CA THR A 88 -12.58 -23.34 5.47
C THR A 88 -11.10 -23.45 5.08
N THR A 89 -10.05 -23.05 5.81
CA THR A 89 -9.80 -22.27 7.03
C THR A 89 -8.36 -21.75 6.88
N ASP A 90 -8.05 -20.57 7.42
CA ASP A 90 -6.78 -19.86 7.28
C ASP A 90 -5.73 -20.28 8.34
N CYS A 91 -4.87 -19.36 8.81
CA CYS A 91 -3.65 -19.61 9.60
C CYS A 91 -3.81 -20.33 10.96
N TYR A 92 -5.00 -20.87 11.24
CA TYR A 92 -5.38 -21.68 12.40
C TYR A 92 -5.39 -23.20 12.16
N GLY A 93 -4.86 -23.69 11.02
CA GLY A 93 -4.38 -25.07 10.90
C GLY A 93 -5.42 -26.12 10.46
N THR A 94 -5.83 -26.10 9.19
CA THR A 94 -6.35 -27.30 8.50
C THR A 94 -6.20 -27.23 6.96
N SER A 95 -6.26 -28.39 6.31
CA SER A 95 -5.64 -28.80 5.01
C SER A 95 -5.86 -27.91 3.78
N THR A 96 -4.73 -27.50 3.16
CA THR A 96 -4.57 -26.73 1.92
C THR A 96 -4.15 -27.60 0.74
N ALA A 97 -5.09 -28.21 0.02
CA ALA A 97 -4.81 -28.74 -1.31
C ALA A 97 -5.02 -27.61 -2.34
N ASN A 98 -3.95 -26.85 -2.63
CA ASN A 98 -3.84 -25.77 -3.63
C ASN A 98 -4.15 -24.34 -3.15
N ALA A 99 -3.41 -23.83 -2.17
CA ALA A 99 -3.27 -22.37 -2.03
C ALA A 99 -2.30 -21.86 -3.10
N GLY A 100 -2.80 -21.09 -4.08
CA GLY A 100 -1.98 -20.42 -5.07
C GLY A 100 -1.17 -19.28 -4.46
N TYR A 101 -0.27 -18.69 -5.25
CA TYR A 101 0.32 -17.40 -4.93
C TYR A 101 0.39 -16.56 -6.19
N TYR A 102 0.28 -15.25 -6.02
CA TYR A 102 0.58 -14.28 -7.07
C TYR A 102 1.65 -13.31 -6.56
N ASN A 103 2.43 -12.77 -7.48
CA ASN A 103 3.50 -11.83 -7.14
C ASN A 103 3.01 -10.40 -7.35
N LEU A 104 3.29 -9.55 -6.38
CA LEU A 104 3.19 -8.10 -6.54
C LEU A 104 4.58 -7.52 -6.78
N ILE A 105 4.69 -6.58 -7.70
CA ILE A 105 5.84 -5.68 -7.80
C ILE A 105 5.54 -4.43 -6.98
N VAL A 106 6.49 -4.06 -6.12
CA VAL A 106 6.50 -2.77 -5.43
C VAL A 106 7.58 -1.91 -6.08
N GLN A 107 7.18 -0.75 -6.58
CA GLN A 107 8.07 0.22 -7.22
C GLN A 107 8.11 1.50 -6.40
N PHE A 108 9.33 1.96 -6.11
CA PHE A 108 9.57 3.24 -5.49
C PHE A 108 9.65 4.36 -6.54
N PHE A 109 8.94 5.45 -6.25
CA PHE A 109 9.04 6.72 -6.96
C PHE A 109 9.72 7.76 -6.04
N PRO A 110 10.54 8.67 -6.59
CA PRO A 110 11.11 9.77 -5.82
C PRO A 110 10.03 10.52 -5.02
N GLU A 111 10.41 11.11 -3.88
CA GLU A 111 9.49 11.72 -2.89
C GLU A 111 8.73 10.71 -2.01
N SER A 112 9.39 9.60 -1.66
CA SER A 112 8.89 8.69 -0.62
C SER A 112 7.58 7.95 -0.97
N HIS A 113 7.30 7.76 -2.26
CA HIS A 113 6.07 7.16 -2.75
C HIS A 113 6.31 5.75 -3.32
N PHE A 114 5.38 4.85 -3.07
CA PHE A 114 5.45 3.45 -3.46
C PHE A 114 4.16 3.05 -4.16
N VAL A 115 4.32 2.31 -5.25
CA VAL A 115 3.22 1.80 -6.06
C VAL A 115 3.33 0.28 -6.09
N VAL A 116 2.21 -0.40 -5.86
CA VAL A 116 2.14 -1.85 -5.82
C VAL A 116 1.21 -2.32 -6.94
N ALA A 117 1.70 -3.20 -7.82
CA ALA A 117 0.94 -3.73 -8.94
C ALA A 117 1.14 -5.25 -9.08
N PRO A 118 0.20 -5.99 -9.69
CA PRO A 118 0.41 -7.39 -10.07
C PRO A 118 1.60 -7.51 -11.04
N LEU A 119 2.54 -8.39 -10.72
CA LEU A 119 3.78 -8.55 -11.50
C LEU A 119 3.50 -9.10 -12.90
N ASP A 120 2.53 -10.00 -13.03
CA ASP A 120 2.10 -10.59 -14.30
C ASP A 120 1.52 -9.52 -15.24
N ALA A 121 0.63 -8.65 -14.75
CA ALA A 121 0.10 -7.52 -15.50
C ALA A 121 1.22 -6.54 -15.90
N TYR A 122 2.15 -6.27 -14.99
CA TYR A 122 3.31 -5.42 -15.25
C TYR A 122 4.24 -6.00 -16.33
N GLN A 123 4.45 -7.31 -16.36
CA GLN A 123 5.27 -7.96 -17.37
C GLN A 123 4.60 -7.98 -18.75
N GLN A 124 3.28 -8.14 -18.82
CA GLN A 124 2.53 -8.17 -20.08
C GLN A 124 2.46 -6.79 -20.73
N ASN A 125 2.04 -5.77 -19.97
CA ASN A 125 1.96 -4.40 -20.44
C ASN A 125 2.21 -3.42 -19.28
N PRO A 126 3.45 -2.97 -19.07
CA PRO A 126 3.78 -2.03 -18.00
C PRO A 126 2.93 -0.76 -18.05
N ALA A 127 2.57 -0.27 -19.25
CA ALA A 127 1.82 0.97 -19.39
C ALA A 127 0.35 0.86 -18.92
N GLU A 128 -0.21 -0.36 -18.90
CA GLU A 128 -1.59 -0.63 -18.51
C GLU A 128 -1.69 -1.37 -17.17
N ALA A 129 -0.55 -1.74 -16.56
CA ALA A 129 -0.49 -2.46 -15.30
C ALA A 129 -1.01 -1.58 -14.15
N ARG A 130 -2.28 -1.76 -13.83
CA ARG A 130 -2.94 -0.94 -12.82
C ARG A 130 -2.38 -1.25 -11.43
N PRO A 131 -1.94 -0.23 -10.68
CA PRO A 131 -1.64 -0.40 -9.27
C PRO A 131 -2.88 -0.88 -8.51
N VAL A 132 -2.68 -1.72 -7.52
CA VAL A 132 -3.72 -2.17 -6.58
C VAL A 132 -3.63 -1.42 -5.25
N LEU A 133 -2.44 -0.93 -4.92
CA LEU A 133 -2.18 -0.19 -3.69
C LEU A 133 -1.09 0.85 -3.97
N SER A 134 -1.20 2.00 -3.32
CA SER A 134 -0.12 2.97 -3.23
C SER A 134 0.11 3.34 -1.77
N PHE A 135 1.34 3.68 -1.41
CA PHE A 135 1.61 4.24 -0.10
C PHE A 135 2.75 5.25 -0.13
N SER A 136 2.71 6.21 0.79
CA SER A 136 3.73 7.23 1.01
C SER A 136 4.23 7.18 2.45
N VAL A 137 5.52 7.44 2.63
CA VAL A 137 6.16 7.55 3.94
C VAL A 137 6.69 8.97 4.13
N PHE A 138 6.20 9.69 5.12
CA PHE A 138 6.56 11.08 5.42
C PHE A 138 7.56 11.10 6.58
N ASP A 139 8.74 11.67 6.33
CA ASP A 139 9.88 11.74 7.26
C ASP A 139 9.97 13.07 8.03
N ASP A 140 9.00 13.98 7.83
CA ASP A 140 8.97 15.34 8.38
C ASP A 140 9.06 15.41 9.91
N TYR A 141 8.63 14.36 10.62
CA TYR A 141 8.60 14.30 12.09
C TYR A 141 9.65 13.37 12.71
N ILE A 142 10.64 12.90 11.95
CA ILE A 142 11.69 12.02 12.48
C ILE A 142 12.53 12.75 13.53
N GLU A 143 13.05 13.93 13.19
CA GLU A 143 13.98 14.66 14.07
C GLU A 143 13.28 15.19 15.33
N SER A 144 12.04 15.65 15.19
CA SER A 144 11.30 16.28 16.29
C SER A 144 10.58 15.29 17.20
N ARG A 145 10.14 14.13 16.67
CA ARG A 145 9.21 13.23 17.37
C ARG A 145 9.55 11.74 17.21
N ASN A 146 10.66 11.38 16.57
CA ASN A 146 11.06 9.99 16.27
C ASN A 146 9.93 9.19 15.61
N MET A 147 9.23 9.77 14.63
CA MET A 147 8.12 9.11 13.96
C MET A 147 8.02 9.47 12.48
N CYS A 148 7.48 8.53 11.70
CA CYS A 148 7.06 8.77 10.32
C CYS A 148 5.56 8.54 10.20
N LEU A 149 4.93 9.35 9.35
CA LEU A 149 3.54 9.17 8.98
C LEU A 149 3.48 8.36 7.70
N VAL A 150 2.63 7.33 7.67
CA VAL A 150 2.43 6.50 6.49
C VAL A 150 1.00 6.67 6.03
N ARG A 151 0.82 6.95 4.75
CA ARG A 151 -0.48 7.00 4.10
C ARG A 151 -0.52 5.89 3.06
N ALA A 152 -1.48 4.98 3.15
CA ALA A 152 -1.75 4.01 2.11
C ALA A 152 -3.14 4.27 1.52
N GLY A 153 -3.31 3.91 0.25
CA GLY A 153 -4.58 4.05 -0.44
C GLY A 153 -4.74 2.98 -1.51
N GLU A 154 -5.91 2.35 -1.53
CA GLU A 154 -6.33 1.53 -2.66
C GLU A 154 -6.37 2.40 -3.91
N CYS A 155 -5.89 1.84 -5.02
CA CYS A 155 -6.08 2.46 -6.32
C CYS A 155 -7.39 1.90 -6.89
N GLU A 156 -8.42 2.76 -6.98
CA GLU A 156 -9.77 2.34 -7.40
C GLU A 156 -9.75 1.48 -8.66
N ARG A 157 -10.48 0.34 -8.62
CA ARG A 157 -10.97 -0.32 -9.82
C ARG A 157 -11.97 0.63 -10.49
N THR A 158 -11.53 1.44 -11.44
CA THR A 158 -12.48 1.89 -12.47
C THR A 158 -12.95 0.63 -13.18
N GLU A 159 -14.22 0.28 -12.94
CA GLU A 159 -14.91 -0.90 -13.45
C GLU A 159 -14.39 -1.28 -14.84
N CYS A 160 -13.76 -2.45 -14.96
CA CYS A 160 -13.58 -3.06 -16.26
C CYS A 160 -14.99 -3.35 -16.77
N SER A 161 -15.54 -2.47 -17.61
CA SER A 161 -16.59 -2.89 -18.53
C SER A 161 -15.99 -4.04 -19.31
N ALA A 162 -16.44 -5.25 -19.01
CA ALA A 162 -16.07 -6.43 -19.78
C ALA A 162 -16.26 -6.12 -21.27
N PRO A 163 -15.36 -6.55 -22.16
CA PRO A 163 -15.67 -6.51 -23.58
C PRO A 163 -16.96 -7.32 -23.78
N VAL A 164 -18.03 -6.63 -24.14
CA VAL A 164 -19.24 -7.28 -24.65
C VAL A 164 -18.80 -8.05 -25.88
N LYS A 165 -19.07 -9.36 -25.85
CA LYS A 165 -18.68 -10.36 -26.84
C LYS A 165 -18.91 -9.92 -28.29
#